data_AF-A0A930EWU4-F1
#
_entry.id   AF-A0A930EWU4-F1
#
_cell.length_a   1.000
_cell.length_b   1.000
_cell.length_c   1.000
_cell.angle_alpha   90.00
_cell.angle_beta   90.00
_cell.angle_gamma   90.00
#
_symmetry.space_group_name_H-M   'P 1'
#
loop_
_entity.id
_entity.type
_entity.pdbx_description
1 polymer ?
#
loop_
_entity_poly.entity_id
_entity_poly.type
_entity_poly.pdbx_seq_one_letter_code
_entity_poly.pdbx_strand_id
1 'polypeptide(L)'
;MTNYTWKIYYAFVLISFVFLPFHWQWTTGWLLGSVAAFIIYKRTEIFAKRVLSMQTSSGSYLNFAINYALMAAVLVISAIFPQYLNVLTCAIGLSTIKLAIIFHVAVIERGR
;
A
#
# COMPACT_ATOMS: atom_id res chain seq x y z
N MET A 1 -5.90 -0.88 -12.18
CA MET A 1 -4.91 -2.00 -12.10
C MET A 1 -5.39 -3.16 -12.97
N THR A 2 -4.48 -3.88 -13.63
CA THR A 2 -4.82 -5.14 -14.33
C THR A 2 -4.94 -6.29 -13.31
N ASN A 3 -5.61 -7.39 -13.71
CA ASN A 3 -5.72 -8.59 -12.87
C ASN A 3 -4.34 -9.18 -12.47
N TYR A 4 -3.32 -8.99 -13.31
CA TYR A 4 -1.96 -9.46 -13.03
C TYR A 4 -1.28 -8.67 -11.92
N THR A 5 -1.41 -7.33 -11.91
CA THR A 5 -0.84 -6.51 -10.84
C THR A 5 -1.48 -6.82 -9.48
N TRP A 6 -2.78 -7.14 -9.46
CA TRP A 6 -3.46 -7.56 -8.23
C TRP A 6 -2.91 -8.89 -7.71
N LYS A 7 -2.65 -9.88 -8.58
CA LYS A 7 -2.01 -11.14 -8.18
C LYS A 7 -0.62 -10.91 -7.58
N ILE A 8 0.18 -10.00 -8.15
CA ILE A 8 1.50 -9.64 -7.61
C ILE A 8 1.37 -9.00 -6.23
N TYR A 9 0.40 -8.11 -6.03
CA TYR A 9 0.12 -7.54 -4.71
C TYR A 9 -0.24 -8.62 -3.68
N TYR A 10 -1.18 -9.52 -4.02
CA TYR A 10 -1.55 -10.62 -3.12
C TYR A 10 -0.38 -11.56 -2.83
N ALA A 11 0.50 -11.81 -3.80
CA ALA A 11 1.73 -12.58 -3.57
C ALA A 11 2.65 -11.89 -2.55
N PHE A 12 2.85 -10.56 -2.65
CA PHE A 12 3.61 -9.81 -1.64
C PHE A 12 2.97 -9.82 -0.26
N VAL A 13 1.64 -9.77 -0.18
CA VAL A 13 0.92 -9.92 1.10
C VAL A 13 1.11 -11.34 1.67
N LEU A 14 1.05 -12.38 0.83
CA LEU A 14 1.25 -13.77 1.27
C LEU A 14 2.68 -14.03 1.77
N ILE A 15 3.69 -13.38 1.19
CA ILE A 15 5.08 -13.46 1.67
C ILE A 15 5.20 -13.00 3.13
N SER A 16 4.34 -12.09 3.60
CA SER A 16 4.38 -11.65 5.00
C SER A 16 4.15 -12.80 6.00
N PHE A 17 3.41 -13.86 5.61
CA PHE A 17 3.13 -15.01 6.46
C PHE A 17 4.34 -15.92 6.68
N VAL A 18 5.42 -15.77 5.89
CA VAL A 18 6.68 -16.50 6.11
C VAL A 18 7.33 -16.09 7.44
N PHE A 19 7.03 -14.89 7.94
CA PHE A 19 7.60 -14.35 9.18
C PHE A 19 6.79 -14.71 10.44
N LEU A 20 5.67 -15.40 10.29
CA LEU A 20 4.76 -15.81 11.36
C LEU A 20 5.43 -16.69 12.44
N PRO A 21 6.31 -17.67 12.13
CA PRO A 21 6.95 -18.51 13.15
C PRO A 21 8.11 -17.83 13.89
N PHE A 22 8.62 -16.69 13.42
CA PHE A 22 9.74 -15.99 14.05
C PHE A 22 9.26 -14.84 14.93
N HIS A 23 8.53 -13.90 14.34
CA HIS A 23 8.03 -12.70 15.01
C HIS A 23 6.68 -12.31 14.40
N TRP A 24 5.59 -12.72 15.05
CA TRP A 24 4.24 -12.45 14.58
C TRP A 24 3.94 -10.95 14.42
N GLN A 25 4.64 -10.07 15.19
CA GLN A 25 4.56 -8.61 15.07
C GLN A 25 4.97 -8.09 13.68
N TRP A 26 5.84 -8.84 12.99
CA TRP A 26 6.29 -8.48 11.65
C TRP A 26 5.19 -8.71 10.62
N THR A 27 4.47 -9.82 10.77
CA THR A 27 3.34 -10.19 9.90
C THR A 27 2.18 -9.22 10.08
N THR A 28 1.80 -8.93 11.33
CA THR A 28 0.71 -8.00 11.65
C THR A 28 1.03 -6.57 11.21
N GLY A 29 2.26 -6.09 11.41
CA GLY A 29 2.71 -4.78 10.93
C GLY A 29 2.61 -4.69 9.41
N TRP A 30 3.08 -5.71 8.69
CA TRP A 30 3.01 -5.77 7.23
C TRP A 30 1.55 -5.81 6.75
N LEU A 31 0.71 -6.64 7.35
CA LEU A 31 -0.72 -6.72 7.00
C LEU A 31 -1.41 -5.36 7.18
N LEU A 32 -1.20 -4.70 8.32
CA LEU A 32 -1.76 -3.38 8.60
C LEU A 32 -1.34 -2.36 7.52
N GLY A 33 -0.04 -2.30 7.21
CA GLY A 33 0.49 -1.44 6.16
C GLY A 33 -0.07 -1.77 4.77
N SER A 34 -0.27 -3.05 4.46
CA SER A 34 -0.81 -3.50 3.17
C SER A 34 -2.27 -3.14 3.00
N VAL A 35 -3.07 -3.27 4.06
CA VAL A 35 -4.48 -2.84 4.09
C VAL A 35 -4.57 -1.32 3.93
N ALA A 36 -3.73 -0.57 4.63
CA ALA A 36 -3.66 0.87 4.48
C ALA A 36 -3.29 1.29 3.05
N ALA A 37 -2.29 0.63 2.45
CA ALA A 37 -1.91 0.83 1.05
C ALA A 37 -3.10 0.61 0.11
N PHE A 38 -3.87 -0.46 0.33
CA PHE A 38 -5.06 -0.78 -0.46
C PHE A 38 -6.12 0.33 -0.41
N ILE A 39 -6.41 0.83 0.79
CA ILE A 39 -7.37 1.93 0.97
C ILE A 39 -6.88 3.20 0.27
N ILE A 40 -5.60 3.56 0.44
CA ILE A 40 -4.98 4.72 -0.20
C ILE A 40 -5.02 4.58 -1.73
N TYR A 41 -4.74 3.40 -2.26
CA TYR A 41 -4.82 3.11 -3.69
C TYR A 41 -6.23 3.32 -4.21
N LYS A 42 -7.25 2.78 -3.52
CA LYS A 42 -8.65 2.95 -3.93
C LYS A 42 -9.10 4.40 -3.89
N ARG A 43 -8.71 5.17 -2.88
CA ARG A 43 -8.98 6.62 -2.84
C ARG A 43 -8.33 7.35 -4.00
N THR A 44 -7.08 6.99 -4.32
CA THR A 44 -6.35 7.56 -5.45
C THR A 44 -6.97 7.19 -6.79
N GLU A 45 -7.44 5.96 -6.95
CA GLU A 45 -8.15 5.49 -8.15
C GLU A 45 -9.47 6.26 -8.36
N ILE A 46 -10.26 6.46 -7.31
CA ILE A 46 -11.50 7.25 -7.36
C ILE A 46 -11.20 8.70 -7.71
N PHE A 47 -10.17 9.29 -7.07
CA PHE A 47 -9.76 10.66 -7.35
C PHE A 47 -9.30 10.82 -8.81
N ALA A 48 -8.46 9.93 -9.31
CA ALA A 48 -7.99 9.96 -10.69
C ALA A 48 -9.15 9.86 -11.70
N LYS A 49 -10.12 8.97 -11.47
CA LYS A 49 -11.33 8.87 -12.30
C LYS A 49 -12.15 10.16 -12.28
N ARG A 50 -12.31 10.77 -11.11
CA ARG A 50 -13.03 12.05 -10.97
C ARG A 50 -12.34 13.18 -11.72
N VAL A 51 -11.03 13.31 -11.60
CA VAL A 51 -10.24 14.32 -12.32
C VAL A 51 -10.35 14.13 -13.84
N LEU A 52 -10.25 12.88 -14.32
CA LEU A 52 -10.43 12.57 -15.74
C LEU A 52 -11.85 12.93 -16.23
N SER A 53 -12.89 12.67 -15.43
CA SER A 53 -14.27 12.99 -15.81
C SER A 53 -14.60 14.48 -15.76
N MET A 54 -14.01 15.24 -14.84
CA MET A 54 -14.30 16.67 -14.65
C MET A 54 -13.33 17.58 -15.42
N GLN A 55 -12.28 17.01 -16.04
CA GLN A 55 -11.16 17.74 -16.68
C GLN A 55 -10.54 18.85 -15.80
N THR A 56 -10.70 18.75 -14.47
CA THR A 56 -10.20 19.74 -13.52
C THR A 56 -9.43 19.05 -12.41
N SER A 57 -8.29 19.64 -12.03
CA SER A 57 -7.42 19.15 -10.96
C SER A 57 -7.81 19.70 -9.57
N SER A 58 -8.96 20.36 -9.47
CA SER A 58 -9.47 20.92 -8.22
C SER A 58 -9.53 19.85 -7.11
N GLY A 59 -8.91 20.13 -5.96
CA GLY A 59 -8.87 19.23 -4.81
C GLY A 59 -7.69 18.24 -4.77
N SER A 60 -6.74 18.30 -5.72
CA SER A 60 -5.58 17.39 -5.73
C SER A 60 -4.73 17.48 -4.47
N TYR A 61 -4.48 18.70 -3.97
CA TYR A 61 -3.73 18.92 -2.72
C TYR A 61 -4.40 18.25 -1.51
N LEU A 62 -5.72 18.36 -1.39
CA LEU A 62 -6.47 17.78 -0.27
C LEU A 62 -6.46 16.25 -0.34
N ASN A 63 -6.56 15.66 -1.53
CA ASN A 63 -6.45 14.21 -1.68
C ASN A 63 -5.05 13.69 -1.31
N PHE A 64 -3.99 14.40 -1.73
CA PHE A 64 -2.62 14.07 -1.32
C PHE A 64 -2.43 14.20 0.19
N ALA A 65 -2.89 15.29 0.80
CA ALA A 65 -2.77 15.52 2.24
C ALA A 65 -3.43 14.39 3.05
N ILE A 66 -4.64 13.96 2.67
CA ILE A 66 -5.32 12.86 3.38
C ILE A 66 -4.58 11.53 3.17
N ASN A 67 -4.05 11.28 1.98
CA ASN A 67 -3.28 10.05 1.74
C ASN A 67 -1.99 10.01 2.56
N TYR A 68 -1.26 11.12 2.67
CA TYR A 68 -0.09 11.21 3.54
C TYR A 68 -0.47 11.10 5.03
N ALA A 69 -1.57 11.73 5.44
CA ALA A 69 -2.08 11.61 6.80
C ALA A 69 -2.45 10.15 7.14
N LEU A 70 -3.06 9.41 6.21
CA LEU A 70 -3.35 7.99 6.37
C LEU A 70 -2.07 7.15 6.49
N MET A 71 -1.05 7.41 5.66
CA MET A 71 0.25 6.72 5.79
C MET A 71 0.89 6.99 7.14
N ALA A 72 0.92 8.26 7.57
CA ALA A 72 1.50 8.65 8.84
C ALA A 72 0.73 8.05 10.03
N ALA A 73 -0.61 8.08 10.00
CA ALA A 73 -1.45 7.53 11.06
C ALA A 73 -1.16 6.05 11.30
N VAL A 74 -1.02 5.26 10.23
CA VAL A 74 -0.79 3.82 10.32
C VAL A 74 0.62 3.51 10.85
N LEU A 75 1.63 4.31 10.49
CA LEU A 75 2.97 4.21 11.05
C LEU A 75 3.02 4.63 12.53
N VAL A 76 2.31 5.70 12.90
CA VAL A 76 2.19 6.16 14.29
C VAL A 76 1.50 5.10 15.15
N ILE A 77 0.39 4.50 14.68
CA ILE A 77 -0.27 3.39 15.37
C ILE A 77 0.70 2.22 15.56
N SER A 78 1.47 1.89 14.52
CA SER A 78 2.48 0.83 14.61
C SER A 78 3.61 1.16 15.60
N ALA A 79 3.92 2.45 15.79
CA ALA A 79 4.96 2.91 16.71
C ALA A 79 4.48 2.96 18.16
N ILE A 80 3.20 3.26 18.38
CA ILE A 80 2.56 3.28 19.71
C ILE A 80 2.38 1.86 20.26
N PHE A 81 2.12 0.88 19.39
CA PHE A 81 1.91 -0.51 19.76
C PHE A 81 3.02 -1.46 19.27
N PRO A 82 4.29 -1.25 19.67
CA PRO A 82 5.42 -2.05 19.20
C PRO A 82 5.34 -3.53 19.64
N GLN A 83 4.51 -3.80 20.66
CA GLN A 83 4.21 -5.12 21.18
C GLN A 83 3.45 -5.99 20.17
N TYR A 84 2.62 -5.35 19.33
CA TYR A 84 1.72 -5.99 18.37
C TYR A 84 2.14 -5.75 16.92
N LEU A 85 2.83 -4.64 16.64
CA LEU A 85 3.08 -4.13 15.28
C LEU A 85 4.54 -3.68 15.16
N ASN A 86 5.21 -4.06 14.08
CA ASN A 86 6.51 -3.50 13.75
C ASN A 86 6.36 -2.36 12.72
N VAL A 87 6.84 -1.17 13.08
CA VAL A 87 6.81 0.03 12.21
C VAL A 87 7.53 -0.20 10.89
N LEU A 88 8.66 -0.92 10.92
CA LEU A 88 9.45 -1.18 9.71
C LEU A 88 8.69 -2.07 8.73
N THR A 89 8.07 -3.14 9.24
CA THR A 89 7.29 -4.04 8.37
C THR A 89 5.99 -3.39 7.92
N CYS A 90 5.42 -2.48 8.71
CA CYS A 90 4.31 -1.63 8.29
C CYS A 90 4.70 -0.69 7.13
N ALA A 91 5.89 -0.09 7.15
CA ALA A 91 6.39 0.72 6.04
C ALA A 91 6.59 -0.10 4.76
N ILE A 92 7.08 -1.34 4.90
CA ILE A 92 7.15 -2.31 3.78
C ILE A 92 5.73 -2.61 3.27
N GLY A 93 4.79 -2.88 4.15
CA GLY A 93 3.38 -3.07 3.83
C GLY A 93 2.77 -1.91 3.06
N LEU A 94 3.02 -0.67 3.49
CA LEU A 94 2.57 0.54 2.80
C LEU A 94 3.13 0.67 1.37
N SER A 95 4.31 0.10 1.14
CA SER A 95 5.02 0.15 -0.13
C SER A 95 4.62 -0.98 -1.10
N THR A 96 3.96 -2.04 -0.62
CA THR A 96 3.63 -3.24 -1.41
C THR A 96 2.87 -2.95 -2.70
N ILE A 97 1.87 -2.07 -2.69
CA ILE A 97 1.12 -1.74 -3.91
C ILE A 97 1.99 -0.99 -4.92
N LYS A 98 2.82 -0.05 -4.45
CA LYS A 98 3.75 0.67 -5.34
C LYS A 98 4.75 -0.30 -5.95
N LEU A 99 5.30 -1.20 -5.14
CA LEU A 99 6.21 -2.25 -5.59
C LEU A 99 5.53 -3.19 -6.59
N ALA A 100 4.28 -3.61 -6.35
CA ALA A 100 3.54 -4.47 -7.27
C ALA A 100 3.31 -3.80 -8.64
N ILE A 101 3.01 -2.49 -8.65
CA ILE A 101 2.87 -1.71 -9.89
C ILE A 101 4.21 -1.59 -10.60
N ILE A 102 5.27 -1.18 -9.89
CA ILE A 102 6.61 -1.03 -10.47
C ILE A 102 7.10 -2.36 -11.02
N PHE A 103 6.89 -3.46 -10.30
CA PHE A 103 7.29 -4.80 -10.73
C PHE A 103 6.55 -5.22 -12.00
N HIS A 104 5.23 -4.99 -12.07
CA HIS A 104 4.46 -5.24 -13.29
C HIS A 104 5.01 -4.45 -14.48
N VAL A 105 5.26 -3.15 -14.33
CA VAL A 105 5.77 -2.30 -15.43
C VAL A 105 7.22 -2.67 -15.80
N ALA A 106 8.11 -2.84 -14.82
CA ALA A 106 9.53 -3.06 -15.05
C ALA A 106 9.85 -4.48 -15.56
N VAL A 107 9.11 -5.50 -15.11
CA VAL A 107 9.39 -6.91 -15.43
C VAL A 107 8.52 -7.43 -16.56
N ILE A 108 7.23 -7.07 -16.60
CA ILE A 108 6.28 -7.64 -17.56
C ILE A 108 6.17 -6.79 -18.83
N GLU A 109 6.14 -5.45 -18.70
CA GLU A 109 5.99 -4.57 -19.88
C GLU A 109 7.31 -4.32 -20.60
N ARG A 110 8.45 -4.24 -19.91
CA ARG A 110 9.77 -4.11 -20.57
C ARG A 110 10.35 -5.44 -21.07
N GLY A 111 9.82 -6.57 -20.63
CA GLY A 111 10.21 -7.90 -21.09
C GLY A 111 9.48 -8.37 -22.36
N ARG A 112 8.56 -7.55 -22.88
CA ARG A 112 7.88 -7.72 -24.17
C ARG A 112 8.41 -6.71 -25.17
#